data_AF-A0A3A0A9Y5-F1
#
_entry.id   AF-A0A3A0A9Y5-F1
#
_cell.length_a   1.000
_cell.length_b   1.000
_cell.length_c   1.000
_cell.angle_alpha   90.00
_cell.angle_beta   90.00
_cell.angle_gamma   90.00
#
_symmetry.space_group_name_H-M   'P 1'
#
loop_
_entity.id
_entity.type
_entity.pdbx_description
1 polymer ?
#
loop_
_entity_poly.entity_id
_entity_poly.type
_entity_poly.pdbx_seq_one_letter_code
_entity_poly.pdbx_strand_id
1 'polypeptide(L)'
;MTLSEIIQDIHACAEDMLMYERKYNILSETFYAAYSAGEEPPDHVSVLEWNDWAGAYQIWLRRRQQYQAAIQALEEQNSLMQIIEKAILTSPNLPRPIRIISMFLLTSSTTGFLPLA
;
A
#
# COMPACT_ATOMS: atom_id res chain seq x y z
N MET A 1 0.37 -14.62 -10.32
CA MET A 1 1.42 -13.96 -9.52
C MET A 1 1.65 -14.78 -8.26
N THR A 2 2.90 -15.02 -7.91
CA THR A 2 3.29 -15.62 -6.63
C THR A 2 3.26 -14.57 -5.52
N LEU A 3 3.24 -15.00 -4.25
CA LEU A 3 3.32 -14.08 -3.11
C LEU A 3 4.61 -13.24 -3.15
N SER A 4 5.72 -13.84 -3.57
CA SER A 4 7.02 -13.15 -3.72
C SER A 4 6.96 -12.05 -4.76
N GLU A 5 6.37 -12.32 -5.94
CA GLU A 5 6.17 -11.30 -6.99
C GLU A 5 5.30 -10.15 -6.51
N ILE A 6 4.22 -10.44 -5.77
CA ILE A 6 3.35 -9.39 -5.20
C ILE A 6 4.14 -8.50 -4.22
N ILE A 7 4.98 -9.10 -3.36
CA ILE A 7 5.81 -8.36 -2.41
C ILE A 7 6.85 -7.50 -3.14
N GLN A 8 7.50 -8.04 -4.18
CA GLN A 8 8.46 -7.30 -5.00
C GLN A 8 7.79 -6.10 -5.68
N ASP A 9 6.61 -6.29 -6.29
CA ASP A 9 5.84 -5.19 -6.89
C ASP A 9 5.45 -4.12 -5.85
N ILE A 10 5.02 -4.53 -4.64
CA ILE A 10 4.70 -3.58 -3.56
C ILE A 10 5.92 -2.73 -3.20
N HIS A 11 7.11 -3.34 -3.10
CA HIS A 11 8.34 -2.61 -2.78
C HIS A 11 8.77 -1.69 -3.91
N ALA A 12 8.72 -2.15 -5.17
CA ALA A 12 9.06 -1.33 -6.33
C ALA A 12 8.15 -0.10 -6.41
N CYS A 13 6.83 -0.26 -6.32
CA CYS A 13 5.91 0.88 -6.34
C CYS A 13 6.11 1.82 -5.14
N ALA A 14 6.45 1.28 -3.96
CA ALA A 14 6.74 2.12 -2.79
C ALA A 14 8.01 2.96 -2.99
N GLU A 15 9.05 2.42 -3.63
CA GLU A 15 10.27 3.16 -3.98
C GLU A 15 10.00 4.25 -5.02
N ASP A 16 9.16 3.96 -6.03
CA ASP A 16 8.74 4.94 -7.04
C ASP A 16 7.97 6.10 -6.38
N MET A 17 6.99 5.79 -5.53
CA MET A 17 6.23 6.82 -4.79
C MET A 17 7.12 7.67 -3.88
N LEU A 18 8.09 7.04 -3.19
CA LEU A 18 9.01 7.72 -2.28
C LEU A 18 9.87 8.79 -2.98
N MET A 19 10.14 8.63 -4.28
CA MET A 19 10.81 9.67 -5.07
C MET A 19 10.00 10.97 -5.07
N TYR A 20 8.71 10.88 -5.33
CA TYR A 20 7.81 12.04 -5.37
C TYR A 20 7.56 12.62 -3.98
N GLU A 21 7.41 11.76 -2.97
CA GLU A 21 7.24 12.23 -1.59
C GLU A 21 8.43 13.07 -1.13
N ARG A 22 9.66 12.67 -1.48
CA ARG A 22 10.87 13.44 -1.19
C ARG A 22 10.96 14.72 -1.99
N LYS A 23 10.55 14.68 -3.26
CA LYS A 23 10.60 15.85 -4.16
C LYS A 23 9.65 16.96 -3.70
N TYR A 24 8.44 16.59 -3.33
CA TYR A 24 7.39 17.55 -2.95
C TYR A 24 7.20 17.70 -1.44
N ASN A 25 7.92 16.91 -0.65
CA ASN A 25 7.90 16.90 0.82
C ASN A 25 6.48 16.70 1.41
N ILE A 26 5.70 15.83 0.77
CA ILE A 26 4.32 15.48 1.13
C ILE A 26 4.15 13.97 0.92
N LEU A 27 3.40 13.30 1.80
CA LEU A 27 3.15 11.86 1.69
C LEU A 27 2.11 11.53 0.60
N SER A 28 2.19 10.32 0.06
CA SER A 28 1.31 9.85 -1.02
C SER A 28 -0.18 9.85 -0.66
N GLU A 29 -0.54 9.75 0.62
CA GLU A 29 -1.95 9.82 1.05
C GLU A 29 -2.57 11.19 0.76
N THR A 30 -1.79 12.28 0.91
CA THR A 30 -2.25 13.64 0.60
C THR A 30 -2.42 13.82 -0.90
N PHE A 31 -1.46 13.32 -1.69
CA PHE A 31 -1.56 13.29 -3.15
C PHE A 31 -2.82 12.53 -3.60
N TYR A 32 -3.08 11.38 -2.98
CA TYR A 32 -4.22 10.55 -3.31
C TYR A 32 -5.56 11.18 -2.93
N ALA A 33 -5.63 11.93 -1.84
CA ALA A 33 -6.84 12.66 -1.47
C ALA A 33 -7.23 13.68 -2.55
N ALA A 34 -6.25 14.48 -3.01
CA ALA A 34 -6.46 15.44 -4.10
C ALA A 34 -6.81 14.75 -5.43
N TYR A 35 -6.06 13.70 -5.79
CA TYR A 35 -6.34 12.90 -6.98
C TYR A 35 -7.76 12.30 -6.97
N SER A 36 -8.19 11.76 -5.83
CA SER A 36 -9.51 11.16 -5.67
C SER A 36 -10.65 12.18 -5.69
N ALA A 37 -10.36 13.43 -5.32
CA ALA A 37 -11.29 14.55 -5.43
C ALA A 37 -11.40 15.10 -6.88
N GLY A 38 -10.55 14.63 -7.80
CA GLY A 38 -10.48 15.15 -9.16
C GLY A 38 -9.79 16.52 -9.24
N GLU A 39 -8.99 16.88 -8.23
CA GLU A 39 -8.19 18.10 -8.26
C GLU A 39 -7.03 17.93 -9.25
N GLU A 40 -6.81 18.96 -10.07
CA GLU A 40 -5.70 19.00 -11.00
C GLU A 40 -4.43 19.51 -10.30
N PRO A 41 -3.25 18.99 -10.68
CA PRO A 41 -2.00 19.53 -10.16
C PRO A 41 -1.87 21.03 -10.56
N PRO A 42 -1.30 21.88 -9.69
CA PRO A 42 -1.06 23.28 -10.03
C PRO A 42 -0.20 23.43 -11.30
N ASP A 43 -0.33 24.55 -12.01
CA ASP A 43 0.37 24.81 -13.30
C ASP A 43 1.90 24.61 -13.27
N HIS A 44 2.53 24.69 -12.10
CA HIS A 44 3.96 24.54 -11.90
C HIS A 44 4.39 23.09 -11.59
N VAL A 45 3.44 22.17 -11.42
CA VAL A 45 3.68 20.75 -11.21
C VAL A 45 3.55 20.02 -12.55
N SER A 46 4.50 19.14 -12.85
CA SER A 46 4.46 18.37 -14.09
C SER A 46 3.31 17.37 -14.07
N VAL A 47 2.38 17.50 -15.02
CA VAL A 47 1.28 16.55 -15.25
C VAL A 47 1.81 15.13 -15.51
N LEU A 48 3.00 15.01 -16.14
CA LEU A 48 3.63 13.71 -16.36
C LEU A 48 4.02 13.03 -15.04
N GLU A 49 4.69 13.77 -14.16
CA GLU A 49 5.11 13.26 -12.84
C GLU A 49 3.91 12.93 -11.96
N TRP A 50 2.85 13.73 -12.06
CA TRP A 50 1.57 13.46 -11.41
C TRP A 50 0.94 12.13 -11.87
N ASN A 51 0.91 11.89 -13.18
CA ASN A 51 0.37 10.66 -13.75
C ASN A 51 1.24 9.44 -13.42
N ASP A 52 2.56 9.58 -13.45
CA ASP A 52 3.49 8.51 -13.10
C ASP A 52 3.34 8.10 -11.63
N TRP A 53 3.27 9.08 -10.71
CA TRP A 53 2.97 8.83 -9.30
C TRP A 53 1.60 8.15 -9.12
N ALA A 54 0.55 8.64 -9.77
CA ALA A 54 -0.80 8.08 -9.65
C ALA A 54 -0.86 6.63 -10.14
N GLY A 55 -0.15 6.32 -11.22
CA GLY A 55 0.00 4.96 -11.74
C GLY A 55 0.66 4.04 -10.72
N ALA A 56 1.80 4.46 -10.15
CA ALA A 56 2.50 3.70 -9.11
C ALA A 56 1.61 3.46 -7.87
N TYR A 57 0.87 4.49 -7.42
CA TYR A 57 -0.02 4.40 -6.27
C TYR A 57 -1.18 3.43 -6.49
N GLN A 58 -1.82 3.47 -7.66
CA GLN A 58 -2.92 2.55 -7.99
C GLN A 58 -2.46 1.09 -8.10
N ILE A 59 -1.29 0.85 -8.68
CA ILE A 59 -0.69 -0.49 -8.72
C ILE A 59 -0.41 -0.96 -7.30
N TRP A 60 0.22 -0.11 -6.48
CA TRP A 60 0.51 -0.42 -5.08
C TRP A 60 -0.74 -0.81 -4.29
N LEU A 61 -1.84 -0.04 -4.40
CA LEU A 61 -3.12 -0.37 -3.77
C LEU A 61 -3.65 -1.74 -4.20
N ARG A 62 -3.62 -2.03 -5.50
CA ARG A 62 -4.08 -3.32 -6.03
C ARG A 62 -3.23 -4.48 -5.51
N ARG A 63 -1.91 -4.32 -5.46
CA ARG A 63 -0.99 -5.35 -4.95
C ARG A 63 -1.13 -5.57 -3.45
N ARG A 64 -1.34 -4.50 -2.69
CA ARG A 64 -1.71 -4.56 -1.26
C ARG A 64 -2.97 -5.39 -1.02
N GLN A 65 -4.01 -5.19 -1.82
CA GLN A 65 -5.24 -5.97 -1.74
C GLN A 65 -5.01 -7.44 -2.10
N GLN A 66 -4.23 -7.72 -3.15
CA GLN A 66 -3.88 -9.09 -3.55
C GLN A 66 -3.05 -9.81 -2.46
N TYR A 67 -2.11 -9.10 -1.83
CA TYR A 67 -1.35 -9.61 -0.70
C TYR A 67 -2.26 -9.98 0.47
N GLN A 68 -3.19 -9.09 0.85
CA GLN A 68 -4.14 -9.35 1.93
C GLN A 68 -5.00 -10.59 1.65
N ALA A 69 -5.52 -10.71 0.44
CA ALA A 69 -6.29 -11.89 0.03
C ALA A 69 -5.46 -13.18 0.08
N ALA A 70 -4.18 -13.11 -0.35
CA ALA A 70 -3.27 -14.26 -0.29
C ALA A 70 -2.95 -14.69 1.15
N ILE A 71 -2.72 -13.74 2.06
CA ILE A 71 -2.51 -14.04 3.48
C ILE A 71 -3.76 -14.64 4.11
N GLN A 72 -4.94 -14.07 3.84
CA GLN A 72 -6.20 -14.58 4.34
C GLN A 72 -6.46 -16.04 3.91
N ALA A 73 -6.14 -16.38 2.65
CA ALA A 73 -6.24 -17.76 2.18
C ALA A 73 -5.24 -18.71 2.87
N LEU A 74 -4.06 -18.23 3.26
CA LEU A 74 -3.07 -19.03 4.01
C LEU A 74 -3.49 -19.24 5.47
N GLU A 75 -4.20 -18.27 6.05
CA GLU A 75 -4.74 -18.35 7.41
C GLU A 75 -5.80 -19.44 7.59
N GLU A 76 -6.47 -19.85 6.52
CA GLU A 76 -7.43 -20.98 6.56
C GLU A 76 -6.78 -22.30 7.00
N GLN A 77 -5.46 -22.42 6.79
CA GLN A 77 -4.71 -23.67 6.98
C GLN A 77 -3.56 -23.54 7.98
N ASN A 78 -3.17 -22.31 8.34
CA ASN A 78 -2.00 -22.03 9.17
C ASN A 78 -2.30 -20.86 10.10
N SER A 79 -1.73 -20.85 11.29
CA SER A 79 -1.73 -19.64 12.10
C SER A 79 -0.80 -18.58 11.48
N LEU A 80 -1.07 -17.30 11.75
CA LEU A 80 -0.20 -16.19 11.31
C LEU A 80 1.28 -16.40 11.67
N MET A 81 1.56 -16.91 12.87
CA MET A 81 2.92 -17.18 13.31
C MET A 81 3.61 -18.26 12.47
N GLN A 82 2.87 -19.29 12.06
CA GLN A 82 3.41 -20.33 11.16
C GLN A 82 3.68 -19.78 9.76
N ILE A 83 2.84 -18.84 9.27
CA ILE A 83 3.06 -18.17 7.99
C ILE A 83 4.34 -17.33 8.05
N ILE A 84 4.52 -16.56 9.14
CA ILE A 84 5.73 -15.75 9.36
C ILE A 84 6.98 -16.64 9.46
N GLU A 85 6.93 -17.72 10.23
CA GLU A 85 8.05 -18.65 10.38
C GLU A 85 8.45 -19.25 9.02
N LYS A 86 7.48 -19.74 8.24
CA LYS A 86 7.72 -20.25 6.88
C LYS A 86 8.33 -19.19 5.97
N ALA A 87 7.87 -17.94 6.04
CA ALA A 87 8.38 -16.85 5.22
C ALA A 87 9.86 -16.53 5.53
N ILE A 88 10.24 -16.53 6.81
CA ILE A 88 11.64 -16.32 7.26
C ILE A 88 12.53 -17.45 6.75
N LEU A 89 12.10 -18.71 6.89
CA LEU A 89 12.89 -19.87 6.48
C LEU A 89 13.07 -19.97 4.96
N THR A 90 12.11 -19.45 4.18
CA THR A 90 12.14 -19.49 2.71
C THR A 90 12.92 -18.31 2.11
N SER A 91 13.23 -17.27 2.90
CA SER A 91 13.78 -16.00 2.41
C SER A 91 15.16 -15.70 3.04
N PRO A 92 16.28 -16.19 2.49
CA PRO A 92 17.60 -15.99 3.09
C PRO A 92 18.12 -14.54 3.02
N ASN A 93 17.47 -13.63 2.28
CA ASN A 93 17.91 -12.25 2.07
C ASN A 93 16.72 -11.26 2.01
N LEU A 94 15.98 -11.10 3.12
CA LEU A 94 15.05 -9.98 3.21
C LEU A 94 15.85 -8.66 3.31
N PRO A 95 15.72 -7.71 2.36
CA PRO A 95 16.22 -6.36 2.59
C PRO A 95 15.49 -5.77 3.79
N ARG A 96 16.22 -5.01 4.61
CA ARG A 96 15.71 -4.42 5.87
C ARG A 96 14.36 -3.73 5.60
N PRO A 97 13.40 -3.81 6.54
CA PRO A 97 12.14 -3.12 6.38
C PRO A 97 12.42 -1.63 6.18
N ILE A 98 12.19 -1.14 4.95
CA ILE A 98 11.93 0.27 4.74
C ILE A 98 10.76 0.56 5.67
N ARG A 99 10.90 1.57 6.53
CA ARG A 99 9.82 2.05 7.40
C ARG A 99 8.67 2.53 6.50
N ILE A 100 7.87 1.60 5.98
CA ILE A 100 6.54 1.90 5.50
C ILE A 100 5.80 2.28 6.77
N ILE A 101 5.28 3.50 6.80
CA ILE A 101 4.47 4.04 7.87
C ILE A 101 3.26 3.10 8.00
N SER A 102 3.40 2.10 8.87
CA SER A 102 2.33 1.22 9.30
C SER A 102 1.45 2.04 10.23
N MET A 103 0.45 2.72 9.67
CA MET A 103 -0.68 3.26 10.41
C MET A 103 -1.98 2.63 9.89
N PHE A 104 -2.04 1.30 9.90
CA PHE A 104 -3.31 0.59 9.82
C PHE A 104 -3.30 -0.62 10.76
N LEU A 105 -3.37 -0.30 12.04
CA LEU A 105 -4.01 -1.13 13.05
C LEU A 105 -4.91 -0.21 13.86
N LEU A 106 -6.23 -0.27 13.62
CA LEU A 106 -7.28 -0.23 14.65
C LEU A 106 -8.67 -0.45 13.99
N THR A 107 -9.06 -1.72 14.03
CA THR A 107 -10.40 -2.26 14.32
C THR A 107 -11.64 -1.78 13.56
N SER A 108 -12.22 -2.72 12.81
CA SER A 108 -13.65 -2.82 12.56
C SER A 108 -14.42 -3.17 13.86
N SER A 109 -15.45 -2.38 14.18
CA SER A 109 -16.66 -2.66 15.01
C SER A 109 -17.27 -1.28 15.35
N THR A 110 -18.54 -0.92 15.19
CA THR A 110 -19.81 -1.64 15.07
C THR A 110 -20.90 -0.63 14.66
N THR A 111 -21.73 -1.03 13.70
CA THR A 111 -23.20 -0.86 13.59
C THR A 111 -23.96 0.16 14.47
N GLY A 112 -24.83 0.96 13.82
CA GLY A 112 -26.03 1.62 14.38
C GLY A 112 -26.31 3.00 13.75
N PHE A 113 -27.15 3.17 12.71
CA PHE A 113 -28.61 3.46 12.76
C PHE A 113 -28.97 4.33 13.99
N LEU A 114 -29.43 5.60 13.89
CA LEU A 114 -30.66 6.13 13.26
C LEU A 114 -30.69 7.70 13.28
N PRO A 115 -31.74 8.42 12.81
CA PRO A 115 -31.63 9.57 11.93
C PRO A 115 -32.00 10.93 12.59
N LEU A 116 -31.97 11.96 11.74
CA LEU A 116 -32.48 13.32 11.89
C LEU A 116 -33.75 13.45 12.78
N ALA A 117 -33.69 14.43 13.68
CA ALA A 117 -34.82 15.24 14.13
C ALA A 117 -34.40 16.71 14.07
#